data_AF-A0A9E3PS68-F1
#
_entry.id   AF-A0A9E3PS68-F1
#
_cell.length_a   1.000
_cell.length_b   1.000
_cell.length_c   1.000
_cell.angle_alpha   90.00
_cell.angle_beta   90.00
_cell.angle_gamma   90.00
#
_symmetry.space_group_name_H-M   'P 1'
#
loop_
_entity.id
_entity.type
_entity.pdbx_description
1 polymer ?
#
loop_
_entity_poly.entity_id
_entity_poly.type
_entity_poly.pdbx_seq_one_letter_code
_entity_poly.pdbx_strand_id
1 'polypeptide(L)'
;MIDGVGKTGPARIELPRGAEKSAPVAAAGDAPVRARQGQVESAVFELVSSGPPVDAAKVAAIRAAIAEGRYPVDANKIAERMIALDIPSRG
;
A
#
# COMPACT_ATOMS: atom_id res chain seq x y z
N MET A 1 -1.71 -39.32 32.52
CA MET A 1 -3.10 -38.89 32.25
C MET A 1 -3.00 -37.63 31.43
N ILE A 2 -3.62 -37.58 30.24
CA ILE A 2 -3.70 -36.35 29.45
C ILE A 2 -5.04 -35.69 29.76
N ASP A 3 -5.00 -34.48 30.30
CA ASP A 3 -6.22 -33.71 30.55
C ASP A 3 -6.65 -33.01 29.26
N GLY A 4 -7.88 -33.28 28.83
CA GLY A 4 -8.44 -32.75 27.59
C GLY A 4 -8.72 -31.24 27.69
N VAL A 5 -7.98 -30.44 26.92
CA VAL A 5 -8.33 -29.04 26.67
C VAL A 5 -9.33 -28.96 25.53
N GLY A 6 -10.60 -28.85 25.90
CA GLY A 6 -11.70 -28.80 24.95
C GLY A 6 -13.00 -28.36 25.59
N LYS A 7 -13.06 -27.13 26.13
CA LYS A 7 -14.34 -26.43 26.30
C LYS A 7 -14.24 -24.99 25.81
N THR A 8 -14.71 -24.87 24.58
CA THR A 8 -15.06 -23.69 23.79
C THR A 8 -16.00 -22.72 24.52
N GLY A 9 -15.72 -21.43 24.29
CA GLY A 9 -16.71 -20.35 24.37
C GLY A 9 -16.01 -18.99 24.22
N PRO A 10 -16.30 -18.18 23.19
CA PRO A 10 -15.72 -16.84 23.09
C PRO A 10 -16.35 -15.95 24.15
N ALA A 11 -15.62 -15.70 25.25
CA ALA A 11 -15.91 -14.58 26.12
C ALA A 11 -15.78 -13.30 25.30
N ARG A 12 -16.91 -12.66 24.99
CA ARG A 12 -16.91 -11.32 24.41
C ARG A 12 -16.23 -10.39 25.42
N ILE A 13 -15.19 -9.72 24.96
CA ILE A 13 -14.53 -8.65 25.71
C ILE A 13 -15.55 -7.50 25.81
N GLU A 14 -16.14 -7.32 26.98
CA GLU A 14 -17.00 -6.18 27.30
C GLU A 14 -16.11 -4.95 27.54
N LEU A 15 -16.11 -4.00 26.60
CA LEU A 15 -15.64 -2.63 26.84
C LEU A 15 -16.65 -1.95 27.78
N PRO A 16 -16.22 -1.28 28.87
CA PRO A 16 -17.14 -0.54 29.72
C PRO A 16 -17.75 0.62 28.92
N ARG A 17 -19.00 0.44 28.50
CA ARG A 17 -19.79 1.46 27.83
C ARG A 17 -20.15 2.52 28.87
N GLY A 18 -19.55 3.70 28.70
CA GLY A 18 -19.95 4.92 29.40
C GLY A 18 -21.45 5.16 29.29
N ALA A 19 -22.04 5.65 30.37
CA ALA A 19 -23.45 5.95 30.46
C ALA A 19 -23.81 7.11 29.53
N GLU A 20 -24.44 6.82 28.40
CA GLU A 20 -25.00 7.84 27.52
C GLU A 20 -26.37 7.40 27.01
N LYS A 21 -27.37 8.20 27.41
CA LYS A 21 -28.80 8.17 27.09
C LYS A 21 -29.10 7.63 25.68
N SER A 22 -29.98 6.64 25.62
CA SER A 22 -30.62 6.18 24.38
C SER A 22 -31.33 7.33 23.67
N ALA A 23 -30.85 7.70 22.49
CA ALA A 23 -31.59 8.47 21.50
C ALA A 23 -32.10 7.51 20.40
N PRO A 24 -33.31 7.74 19.85
CA PRO A 24 -33.90 6.83 18.87
C PRO A 24 -33.13 6.86 17.54
N VAL A 25 -32.90 5.68 16.98
CA VAL A 25 -32.27 5.47 15.67
C VAL A 25 -33.20 6.00 14.58
N ALA A 26 -32.81 7.10 13.95
CA ALA A 26 -33.43 7.56 12.71
C ALA A 26 -33.19 6.51 11.62
N ALA A 27 -34.27 6.11 10.94
CA ALA A 27 -34.23 5.18 9.82
C ALA A 27 -33.28 5.73 8.73
N ALA A 28 -32.14 5.06 8.55
CA ALA A 28 -31.30 5.27 7.39
C ALA A 28 -32.06 4.73 6.17
N GLY A 29 -32.62 5.66 5.39
CA GLY A 29 -33.29 5.35 4.13
C GLY A 29 -32.36 4.56 3.21
N ASP A 30 -32.97 3.64 2.48
CA ASP A 30 -32.37 2.89 1.38
C ASP A 30 -31.84 3.88 0.33
N ALA A 31 -30.55 4.22 0.44
CA ALA A 31 -29.86 4.93 -0.60
C ALA A 31 -29.48 3.90 -1.67
N PRO A 32 -29.90 4.08 -2.94
CA PRO A 32 -29.56 3.13 -3.98
C PRO A 32 -28.02 3.06 -4.10
N VAL A 33 -27.45 1.89 -3.83
CA VAL A 33 -26.05 1.55 -4.09
C VAL A 33 -25.87 1.48 -5.61
N ARG A 34 -25.90 2.64 -6.27
CA ARG A 34 -25.68 2.79 -7.70
C ARG A 34 -24.69 3.90 -8.00
N ALA A 35 -23.52 3.82 -7.36
CA ALA A 35 -22.33 4.57 -7.75
C ALA A 35 -21.06 3.97 -7.13
N ARG A 36 -20.79 2.67 -7.32
CA ARG A 36 -19.50 2.08 -6.89
C ARG A 36 -18.75 1.34 -7.99
N GLN A 37 -19.07 1.65 -9.25
CA GLN A 37 -18.32 1.14 -10.40
C GLN A 37 -17.41 2.23 -11.00
N GLY A 38 -17.78 3.53 -10.92
CA GLY A 38 -16.96 4.62 -11.45
C GLY A 38 -15.94 5.25 -10.49
N GLN A 39 -16.13 5.12 -9.17
CA GLN A 39 -15.22 5.71 -8.16
C GLN A 39 -14.02 4.82 -7.82
N VAL A 40 -14.08 3.52 -8.15
CA VAL A 40 -12.98 2.58 -7.88
C VAL A 40 -11.91 2.74 -8.97
N GLU A 41 -12.33 2.98 -10.21
CA GLU A 41 -11.44 3.33 -11.33
C GLU A 41 -10.60 4.56 -11.02
N SER A 42 -11.17 5.62 -10.42
CA SER A 42 -10.41 6.84 -10.10
C SER A 42 -9.35 6.62 -9.01
N ALA A 43 -9.66 5.86 -7.96
CA ALA A 43 -8.71 5.60 -6.88
C ALA A 43 -7.57 4.65 -7.32
N VAL A 44 -7.87 3.66 -8.15
CA VAL A 44 -6.86 2.77 -8.74
C VAL A 44 -6.00 3.53 -9.76
N PHE A 45 -6.62 4.38 -10.58
CA PHE A 45 -5.89 5.25 -11.50
C PHE A 45 -4.96 6.22 -10.77
N GLU A 46 -5.39 6.84 -9.67
CA GLU A 46 -4.55 7.71 -8.86
C GLU A 46 -3.36 6.95 -8.24
N LEU A 47 -3.58 5.73 -7.73
CA LEU A 47 -2.52 4.90 -7.18
C LEU A 47 -1.50 4.47 -8.26
N VAL A 48 -1.96 4.10 -9.45
CA VAL A 48 -1.08 3.80 -10.60
C VAL A 48 -0.34 5.05 -11.07
N SER A 49 -0.99 6.22 -11.06
CA SER A 49 -0.35 7.49 -11.44
C SER A 49 0.73 7.95 -10.45
N SER A 50 0.58 7.60 -9.17
CA SER A 50 1.58 7.90 -8.13
C SER A 50 2.88 7.10 -8.27
N GLY A 51 2.85 6.04 -9.08
CA GLY A 51 4.01 5.21 -9.40
C GLY A 51 4.54 4.38 -8.21
N PRO A 52 5.53 3.51 -8.45
CA PRO A 52 6.18 2.78 -7.37
C PRO A 52 6.85 3.73 -6.37
N PRO A 53 6.91 3.36 -5.07
CA PRO A 53 7.59 4.17 -4.07
C PRO A 53 9.07 4.34 -4.44
N VAL A 54 9.52 5.59 -4.56
CA VAL A 54 10.91 5.95 -4.83
C VAL A 54 11.64 6.18 -3.51
N ASP A 55 12.83 5.57 -3.37
CA ASP A 55 13.73 5.84 -2.26
C ASP A 55 14.43 7.19 -2.45
N ALA A 56 13.89 8.23 -1.83
CA ALA A 56 14.43 9.58 -1.88
C ALA A 56 15.83 9.70 -1.24
N ALA A 57 16.13 8.89 -0.21
CA ALA A 57 17.43 8.91 0.46
C ALA A 57 18.52 8.38 -0.48
N LYS A 58 18.24 7.29 -1.19
CA LYS A 58 19.14 6.75 -2.21
C LYS A 58 19.40 7.75 -3.34
N VAL A 59 18.35 8.43 -3.82
CA VAL A 59 18.48 9.45 -4.87
C VAL A 59 19.36 10.61 -4.39
N ALA A 60 19.16 11.10 -3.17
CA ALA A 60 19.97 12.18 -2.61
C ALA A 60 21.45 11.80 -2.51
N ALA A 61 21.75 10.59 -2.02
CA ALA A 61 23.11 10.07 -1.92
C ALA A 61 23.81 9.98 -3.30
N ILE A 62 23.10 9.48 -4.31
CA ILE A 62 23.64 9.41 -5.69
C ILE A 62 23.89 10.81 -6.25
N ARG A 63 22.95 11.75 -6.05
CA ARG A 63 23.11 13.14 -6.51
C ARG A 63 24.34 13.82 -5.89
N ALA A 64 24.57 13.63 -4.59
CA ALA A 64 25.76 14.14 -3.92
C ALA A 64 27.04 13.53 -4.50
N ALA A 65 27.08 12.20 -4.71
CA ALA A 65 28.24 11.52 -5.30
C ALA A 65 28.57 12.01 -6.72
N ILE A 66 27.55 12.37 -7.51
CA ILE A 66 27.74 12.95 -8.85
C ILE A 66 28.28 14.39 -8.74
N ALA A 67 27.72 15.22 -7.87
CA ALA A 67 28.15 16.60 -7.67
C ALA A 67 29.61 16.69 -7.19
N GLU A 68 30.02 15.75 -6.35
CA GLU A 68 31.40 15.63 -5.86
C GLU A 68 32.35 14.94 -6.86
N GLY A 69 31.84 14.49 -8.02
CA GLY A 69 32.64 13.82 -9.05
C GLY A 69 33.14 12.42 -8.68
N ARG A 70 32.64 11.83 -7.60
CA ARG A 70 33.06 10.51 -7.09
C ARG A 70 32.15 9.35 -7.51
N TYR A 71 31.12 9.62 -8.30
CA TYR A 71 30.23 8.57 -8.80
C TYR A 71 30.99 7.67 -9.78
N PRO A 72 31.06 6.35 -9.55
CA PRO A 72 31.88 5.46 -10.37
C PRO A 72 31.30 5.29 -11.78
N VAL A 73 32.13 5.52 -12.78
CA VAL A 73 31.81 5.23 -14.20
C VAL A 73 32.43 3.90 -14.57
N ASP A 74 31.58 2.88 -14.74
CA ASP A 74 31.98 1.52 -15.09
C ASP A 74 31.44 1.18 -16.48
N ALA A 75 32.36 0.97 -17.43
CA ALA A 75 32.02 0.70 -18.82
C ALA A 75 31.22 -0.61 -18.99
N ASN A 76 31.50 -1.64 -18.17
CA ASN A 76 30.78 -2.91 -18.25
C ASN A 76 29.32 -2.72 -17.80
N LYS A 77 29.11 -2.01 -16.68
CA LYS A 77 27.75 -1.70 -16.21
C LYS A 77 26.95 -0.89 -17.21
N ILE A 78 27.60 0.03 -17.93
CA ILE A 78 26.93 0.81 -18.98
C ILE A 78 26.52 -0.11 -20.12
N ALA A 79 27.44 -0.95 -20.63
CA ALA A 79 27.15 -1.89 -21.72
C ALA A 79 26.02 -2.87 -21.36
N GLU A 80 26.06 -3.45 -20.16
CA GLU A 80 24.99 -4.32 -19.64
C GLU A 80 23.63 -3.63 -19.65
N ARG A 81 23.57 -2.34 -19.24
CA ARG A 81 22.32 -1.58 -19.21
C ARG A 81 21.83 -1.21 -20.60
N MET A 82 22.72 -0.94 -21.54
CA MET A 82 22.37 -0.70 -22.94
C MET A 82 21.73 -1.95 -23.55
N ILE A 83 22.36 -3.13 -23.36
CA ILE A 83 21.80 -4.41 -23.85
C ILE A 83 20.44 -4.69 -23.19
N ALA A 84 20.32 -4.49 -21.88
CA ALA A 84 19.06 -4.75 -21.16
C ALA A 84 17.90 -3.85 -21.64
N LEU A 85 18.19 -2.63 -22.11
CA LEU A 85 17.19 -1.69 -22.63
C LEU A 85 16.88 -1.90 -24.12
N ASP A 86 17.86 -2.37 -24.90
CA ASP A 86 17.74 -2.59 -26.35
C ASP A 86 16.92 -3.84 -26.70
N ILE A 87 16.90 -4.83 -25.82
CA ILE A 87 16.01 -5.98 -26.00
C ILE A 87 14.57 -5.48 -25.86
N PRO A 88 13.72 -5.57 -26.92
CA PRO A 88 12.33 -5.17 -26.81
C PRO A 88 11.72 -5.96 -25.67
N SER A 89 11.22 -5.23 -24.67
CA SER A 89 10.45 -5.79 -23.56
C SER A 89 9.30 -6.57 -24.17
N ARG A 90 9.49 -7.88 -24.34
CA ARG A 90 8.49 -8.78 -24.91
C ARG A 90 7.39 -8.88 -23.84
N GLY A 91 6.35 -8.08 -24.03
CA GLY A 91 5.12 -8.15 -23.24
C GLY A 91 4.41 -9.47 -23.43
#